data_AF-A0A435GBU2-F1
#
_entry.id   AF-A0A435GBU2-F1
#
_cell.length_a   1.000
_cell.length_b   1.000
_cell.length_c   1.000
_cell.angle_alpha   90.00
_cell.angle_beta   90.00
_cell.angle_gamma   90.00
#
_symmetry.space_group_name_H-M   'P 1'
#
loop_
_entity.id
_entity.type
_entity.pdbx_description
1 polymer ?
#
loop_
_entity_poly.entity_id
_entity_poly.type
_entity_poly.pdbx_seq_one_letter_code
_entity_poly.pdbx_strand_id
1 'polypeptide(L)' 'FNIIWDDAEDLARLAESSHPRVRIDTSGLSPAATELANLLAESIERLDEEQLRKITASVRAALRR' A
#
# COMPACT_ATOMS: atom_id res chain seq x y z
N PHE A 1 19.23 25.24 -11.58
CA PHE A 1 17.93 25.50 -10.94
C PHE A 1 17.15 24.19 -11.00
N ASN A 2 16.54 23.82 -9.87
CA ASN A 2 15.85 22.57 -9.53
C ASN A 2 15.11 21.84 -10.67
N ILE A 3 15.42 20.54 -10.80
CA ILE A 3 14.55 19.39 -11.08
C ILE A 3 13.19 19.76 -11.71
N ILE A 4 13.10 19.60 -13.03
CA ILE A 4 11.84 19.45 -13.77
C ILE A 4 12.03 18.21 -14.65
N TRP A 5 12.15 17.06 -14.00
CA TRP A 5 12.10 15.75 -14.65
C TRP A 5 11.59 14.73 -13.64
N ASP A 6 10.29 14.78 -13.39
CA ASP A 6 9.54 13.63 -12.86
C ASP A 6 8.06 13.74 -13.30
N ASP A 7 7.86 14.28 -14.51
CA ASP A 7 6.59 14.26 -15.23
C ASP A 7 6.27 12.80 -15.59
N ALA A 8 5.55 12.11 -14.69
CA ALA A 8 4.30 11.39 -14.90
C ALA A 8 3.97 10.65 -16.23
N GLU A 9 4.92 10.32 -17.11
CA GLU A 9 4.62 9.68 -18.40
C GLU A 9 5.56 8.52 -18.73
N ASP A 10 5.45 7.45 -17.93
CA ASP A 10 5.48 6.10 -18.50
C ASP A 10 4.30 5.31 -17.92
N LEU A 11 3.12 5.78 -18.34
CA LEU A 11 1.85 5.10 -18.19
C LEU A 11 1.96 3.66 -18.73
N ALA A 12 1.71 2.68 -17.86
CA ALA A 12 0.85 1.56 -18.20
C ALA A 12 1.24 0.67 -19.42
N ARG A 13 2.54 0.42 -19.65
CA ARG A 13 2.95 -0.65 -20.60
C ARG A 13 3.98 -1.63 -20.06
N LEU A 14 3.82 -1.97 -18.78
CA LEU A 14 4.31 -3.21 -18.17
C LEU A 14 3.20 -3.85 -17.32
N ALA A 15 1.93 -3.64 -17.69
CA ALA A 15 0.78 -4.33 -17.14
C ALA A 15 0.63 -5.77 -17.67
N GLU A 16 1.70 -6.38 -18.20
CA GLU A 16 1.63 -7.63 -18.98
C GLU A 16 2.29 -8.85 -18.31
N SER A 17 2.88 -8.74 -17.13
CA SER A 17 3.39 -9.96 -16.44
C SER A 17 3.03 -9.96 -14.96
N SER A 18 1.79 -10.34 -14.68
CA SER A 18 1.28 -10.75 -13.37
C SER A 18 1.66 -9.81 -12.22
N HIS A 19 0.96 -8.69 -12.05
CA HIS A 19 0.96 -7.98 -10.75
C HIS A 19 0.28 -8.91 -9.73
N PRO A 20 1.03 -9.59 -8.84
CA PRO A 20 0.40 -10.43 -7.85
C PRO A 20 -0.34 -9.50 -6.89
N ARG A 21 -1.67 -9.56 -6.88
CA ARG A 21 -2.47 -8.88 -5.85
C ARG A 21 -2.05 -9.48 -4.51
N VAL A 22 -1.42 -8.67 -3.66
CA VAL A 22 -1.10 -9.07 -2.29
C VAL A 22 -2.41 -9.43 -1.60
N ARG A 23 -2.54 -10.69 -1.16
CA ARG A 23 -3.67 -11.15 -0.34
C ARG A 23 -3.25 -11.14 1.12
N ILE A 24 -4.04 -10.49 1.95
CA ILE A 24 -3.91 -10.55 3.42
C ILE A 24 -4.91 -11.61 3.87
N ASP A 25 -4.44 -12.74 4.37
CA ASP A 25 -5.30 -13.79 4.92
C ASP A 25 -5.69 -13.41 6.35
N THR A 26 -6.99 -13.22 6.59
CA THR A 26 -7.56 -12.93 7.90
C THR A 26 -8.43 -14.06 8.45
N SER A 27 -8.35 -15.25 7.85
CA SER A 27 -9.10 -16.44 8.28
C SER A 27 -8.74 -16.82 9.72
N GLY A 28 -9.75 -16.91 10.57
CA GLY A 28 -9.56 -17.23 12.00
C GLY A 28 -9.01 -16.07 12.85
N LEU A 29 -8.82 -14.87 12.28
CA LEU A 29 -8.46 -13.67 13.04
C LEU A 29 -9.71 -12.94 13.55
N SER A 30 -9.49 -11.87 14.31
CA SER A 30 -10.58 -11.03 14.82
C SER A 30 -11.26 -10.23 13.69
N PRO A 31 -12.52 -9.82 13.86
CA PRO A 31 -13.20 -8.93 12.89
C PRO A 31 -12.41 -7.66 12.57
N ALA A 32 -11.72 -7.08 13.56
CA ALA A 32 -10.89 -5.89 13.39
C ALA A 32 -9.70 -6.11 12.42
N ALA A 33 -9.15 -7.34 12.36
CA ALA A 33 -8.08 -7.65 11.41
C ALA A 33 -8.60 -7.65 9.96
N THR A 34 -9.79 -8.23 9.74
CA THR A 34 -10.47 -8.22 8.45
C THR A 34 -10.86 -6.81 8.01
N GLU A 35 -11.37 -5.99 8.92
CA GLU A 35 -11.69 -4.59 8.65
C GLU A 35 -10.45 -3.80 8.20
N LEU A 36 -9.34 -3.92 8.93
CA LEU A 36 -8.09 -3.25 8.58
C LEU A 36 -7.57 -3.69 7.20
N ALA A 37 -7.62 -5.00 6.91
CA ALA A 37 -7.18 -5.53 5.62
C ALA A 37 -8.02 -4.97 4.46
N ASN A 38 -9.34 -4.89 4.63
CA ASN A 38 -10.25 -4.33 3.62
C ASN A 38 -10.04 -2.83 3.43
N LEU A 39 -9.92 -2.07 4.53
CA LEU A 39 -9.67 -0.64 4.46
C LEU A 39 -8.37 -0.34 3.70
N LEU A 40 -7.30 -1.09 3.97
CA LEU A 40 -6.06 -0.95 3.21
C LEU A 40 -6.25 -1.34 1.75
N ALA A 41 -6.91 -2.46 1.45
CA ALA A 41 -7.15 -2.89 0.07
C ALA A 41 -7.95 -1.86 -0.75
N GLU A 42 -8.91 -1.16 -0.14
CA GLU A 42 -9.74 -0.15 -0.80
C GLU A 42 -9.07 1.23 -0.92
N SER A 43 -8.16 1.57 0.00
CA SER A 43 -7.61 2.93 0.08
C SER A 43 -6.15 3.05 -0.38
N ILE A 44 -5.39 1.96 -0.49
CA ILE A 44 -3.94 2.00 -0.69
C ILE A 44 -3.49 2.74 -1.96
N GLU A 45 -4.28 2.68 -3.03
CA GLU A 45 -3.98 3.40 -4.29
C GLU A 45 -4.16 4.92 -4.18
N ARG A 46 -4.86 5.39 -3.15
CA ARG A 46 -5.15 6.81 -2.92
C ARG A 46 -4.16 7.48 -1.98
N LEU A 47 -3.22 6.70 -1.43
CA LEU A 47 -2.25 7.19 -0.46
C LEU A 47 -1.00 7.70 -1.16
N ASP A 48 -0.53 8.88 -0.75
CA ASP A 48 0.77 9.39 -1.18
C ASP A 48 1.94 8.67 -0.47
N GLU A 49 3.16 8.89 -0.96
CA GLU A 49 4.36 8.27 -0.38
C GLU A 49 4.61 8.62 1.09
N GLU A 50 4.21 9.82 1.53
CA GLU A 50 4.37 10.23 2.92
C GLU A 50 3.41 9.45 3.83
N GLN A 51 2.14 9.33 3.41
CA GLN A 51 1.11 8.56 4.09
C GLN A 51 1.46 7.07 4.17
N LEU A 52 1.94 6.49 3.06
CA LEU A 52 2.41 5.10 3.02
C LEU A 52 3.56 4.86 4.01
N ARG A 53 4.53 5.78 4.07
CA ARG A 53 5.64 5.71 5.04
C ARG A 53 5.16 5.81 6.48
N LYS A 54 4.22 6.70 6.78
CA LYS A 54 3.64 6.85 8.13
C LYS A 54 2.94 5.57 8.58
N ILE A 55 2.07 5.00 7.75
CA ILE A 55 1.34 3.76 8.08
C ILE A 55 2.33 2.60 8.27
N THR A 56 3.31 2.47 7.37
CA THR A 56 4.37 1.44 7.48
C THR A 56 5.14 1.57 8.79
N ALA A 57 5.51 2.80 9.19
CA ALA A 57 6.21 3.05 10.44
C ALA A 57 5.36 2.66 11.67
N SER A 58 4.06 2.97 11.65
CA SER A 58 3.12 2.61 12.71
C SER A 58 2.98 1.10 12.87
N VAL A 59 2.82 0.35 11.76
CA VAL A 59 2.75 -1.13 11.79
C VAL A 59 4.05 -1.71 12.36
N ARG A 60 5.22 -1.23 11.88
CA ARG A 60 6.52 -1.67 12.40
C ARG A 60 6.70 -1.36 13.89
N ALA A 61 6.18 -0.23 14.37
CA ALA A 61 6.24 0.12 15.80
C ALA A 61 5.35 -0.80 16.65
N ALA A 62 4.16 -1.16 16.15
CA ALA A 62 3.28 -2.11 16.84
C ALA A 62 3.89 -3.52 16.95
N LEU A 63 4.62 -3.98 15.92
CA LEU A 63 5.26 -5.30 15.90
C LEU A 63 6.55 -5.41 16.73
N ARG A 64 7.13 -4.28 17.17
CA ARG A 64 8.32 -4.26 18.04
C ARG A 64 8.00 -4.36 19.52
N ARG A 65 6.71 -4.45 19.88
CA ARG A 65 6.22 -4.62 21.25
C ARG A 65 6.08 -6.09 21.57
#